data_AF-A0A4R0X153-F1
#
_entry.id   AF-A0A4R0X153-F1
#
_cell.length_a   1.000
_cell.length_b   1.000
_cell.length_c   1.000
_cell.angle_alpha   90.00
_cell.angle_beta   90.00
_cell.angle_gamma   90.00
#
_symmetry.space_group_name_H-M   'P 1'
#
loop_
_entity.id
_entity.type
_entity.pdbx_description
1 polymer ?
#
loop_
_entity_poly.entity_id
_entity_poly.type
_entity_poly.pdbx_seq_one_letter_code
_entity_poly.pdbx_strand_id
1 'polypeptide(L)'
;MYIEHVPNRNSPPAILLRESFRDGNKVKKRTLANLSSLPAEVIEGLKVLLRGGVAVPSAEEAFVIERSLPHGHVAAVLGAARACGAEQWFAPAPAALRAMLMALLVARVVSPASKLATHRMLCEQTATHSLSRLLKLGEVDLGQVYAALDWLGETQEDIEKRLARKHLAGSMLVLYDLTSTWVTGDCCELAARGYSR
;
A
#
# COMPACT_ATOMS: atom_id res chain seq x y z
N MET A 1 11.21 41.10 6.19
CA MET A 1 9.83 41.63 6.14
C MET A 1 8.89 40.60 6.73
N TYR A 2 7.76 40.99 7.31
CA TYR A 2 6.76 40.09 7.89
C TYR A 2 5.35 40.71 7.82
N ILE A 3 4.33 39.87 7.91
CA ILE A 3 2.94 40.30 7.99
C ILE A 3 2.50 40.35 9.46
N GLU A 4 1.94 41.47 9.89
CA GLU A 4 1.45 41.71 11.26
C GLU A 4 -0.06 41.96 11.24
N HIS A 5 -0.80 41.33 12.16
CA HIS A 5 -2.20 41.62 12.41
C HIS A 5 -2.31 42.63 13.54
N VAL A 6 -2.82 43.81 13.24
CA VAL A 6 -3.04 44.89 14.21
C VAL A 6 -4.52 44.92 14.58
N PRO A 7 -4.90 44.61 15.83
CA PRO A 7 -6.30 44.59 16.23
C PRO A 7 -6.91 45.99 16.13
N ASN A 8 -8.15 46.07 15.65
CA ASN A 8 -8.94 47.28 15.64
C ASN A 8 -10.18 47.08 16.52
N ARG A 9 -10.62 48.11 17.24
CA ARG A 9 -11.59 47.95 18.34
C ARG A 9 -12.96 47.46 17.85
N ASN A 10 -13.50 48.15 16.84
CA ASN A 10 -14.85 47.91 16.31
C ASN A 10 -14.83 47.48 14.83
N SER A 11 -13.68 47.06 14.31
CA SER A 11 -13.51 46.72 12.90
C SER A 11 -12.55 45.56 12.73
N PRO A 12 -12.56 44.87 11.57
CA PRO A 12 -11.59 43.81 11.29
C PRO A 12 -10.14 44.29 11.49
N PRO A 13 -9.23 43.39 11.95
CA PRO A 13 -7.83 43.75 12.18
C PRO A 13 -7.16 44.22 10.90
N ALA A 14 -6.32 45.25 11.00
CA ALA A 14 -5.50 45.68 9.88
C ALA A 14 -4.36 44.69 9.66
N ILE A 15 -4.19 44.22 8.43
CA ILE A 15 -3.13 43.28 8.05
C ILE A 15 -2.06 44.06 7.32
N LEU A 16 -0.87 44.18 7.90
CA LEU A 16 0.19 45.07 7.41
C LEU A 16 1.45 44.31 7.04
N LEU A 17 2.03 44.62 5.88
CA LEU A 17 3.40 44.22 5.53
C LEU A 17 4.37 45.19 6.20
N ARG A 18 5.28 44.67 7.01
CA ARG A 18 6.23 45.47 7.80
C ARG A 18 7.65 44.96 7.67
N GLU A 19 8.57 45.84 8.02
CA GLU A 19 9.96 45.49 8.25
C GLU A 19 10.45 46.09 9.56
N SER A 20 11.48 45.48 10.13
CA SER A 20 12.16 45.99 11.32
C SER A 20 13.56 46.44 10.94
N PHE A 21 13.92 47.63 11.42
CA PHE A 21 15.21 48.26 11.16
C PHE A 21 15.77 48.84 12.45
N ARG A 22 17.09 49.07 12.50
CA ARG A 22 17.73 49.74 13.63
C ARG A 22 17.94 51.22 13.30
N ASP A 23 17.59 52.05 14.26
CA ASP A 23 17.89 53.47 14.27
C ASP A 23 18.69 53.75 15.56
N GLY A 24 20.02 53.83 15.40
CA GLY A 24 20.96 53.74 16.50
C GLY A 24 20.76 52.47 17.33
N ASN A 25 20.57 52.64 18.65
CA ASN A 25 20.36 51.53 19.59
C ASN A 25 18.90 51.07 19.71
N LYS A 26 17.97 51.61 18.92
CA LYS A 26 16.54 51.26 18.98
C LYS A 26 16.10 50.46 17.76
N VAL A 27 15.35 49.39 17.97
CA VAL A 27 14.65 48.66 16.91
C VAL A 27 13.32 49.36 16.63
N LYS A 28 13.08 49.75 15.38
CA LYS A 28 11.83 50.37 14.92
C LYS A 28 11.17 49.49 13.87
N LYS A 29 9.85 49.65 13.70
CA LYS A 29 9.04 48.97 12.69
C LYS A 29 8.56 49.98 11.65
N ARG A 30 8.78 49.72 10.36
CA ARG A 30 8.23 50.50 9.24
C ARG A 30 7.11 49.71 8.57
N THR A 31 6.00 50.38 8.27
CA THR A 31 4.91 49.80 7.46
C THR A 31 5.24 50.03 5.99
N LEU A 32 5.22 48.96 5.20
CA LEU A 32 5.51 48.98 3.77
C LEU A 32 4.22 48.98 2.94
N ALA A 33 3.22 48.20 3.35
CA ALA A 33 1.93 48.12 2.67
C ALA A 33 0.81 47.71 3.63
N ASN A 34 -0.43 48.08 3.28
CA ASN A 34 -1.65 47.58 3.91
C ASN A 34 -2.23 46.47 3.01
N LEU A 35 -2.34 45.25 3.56
CA LEU A 35 -2.82 44.05 2.87
C LEU A 35 -4.25 43.69 3.26
N SER A 36 -4.96 44.53 4.02
CA SER A 36 -6.28 44.20 4.60
C SER A 36 -7.37 43.95 3.57
N SER A 37 -7.18 44.39 2.31
CA SER A 37 -8.10 44.15 1.20
C SER A 37 -7.86 42.82 0.49
N LEU A 38 -6.75 42.12 0.76
CA LEU A 38 -6.46 40.84 0.13
C LEU A 38 -7.27 39.70 0.76
N PRO A 39 -7.64 38.68 -0.01
CA PRO A 39 -8.23 37.45 0.53
C PRO A 39 -7.29 36.78 1.55
N ALA A 40 -7.87 36.12 2.55
CA ALA A 40 -7.10 35.44 3.61
C ALA A 40 -6.11 34.41 3.05
N GLU A 41 -6.49 33.67 2.01
CA GLU A 41 -5.64 32.67 1.35
C GLU A 41 -4.37 33.28 0.74
N VAL A 42 -4.48 34.46 0.12
CA VAL A 42 -3.34 35.19 -0.44
C VAL A 42 -2.41 35.67 0.68
N ILE A 43 -2.97 36.11 1.80
CA ILE A 43 -2.21 36.56 2.97
C ILE A 43 -1.43 35.40 3.60
N GLU A 44 -2.05 34.22 3.72
CA GLU A 44 -1.36 33.02 4.20
C GLU A 44 -0.26 32.56 3.22
N GLY A 45 -0.52 32.59 1.91
CA GLY A 45 0.49 32.33 0.89
C GLY A 45 1.70 33.28 1.00
N LEU A 46 1.46 34.58 1.16
CA LEU A 46 2.52 35.56 1.37
C LEU A 46 3.29 35.32 2.68
N LYS A 47 2.64 34.89 3.76
CA LYS A 47 3.34 34.52 5.00
C LYS A 47 4.29 33.35 4.80
N VAL A 48 3.88 32.33 4.05
CA VAL A 48 4.73 31.18 3.69
C VAL A 48 5.94 31.64 2.88
N LEU A 49 5.71 32.43 1.83
CA LEU A 49 6.78 32.98 0.99
C LEU A 49 7.77 33.86 1.77
N LEU A 50 7.29 34.74 2.65
CA LEU A 50 8.13 35.60 3.48
C LEU A 50 8.97 34.84 4.51
N ARG A 51 8.59 33.60 4.85
CA ARG A 51 9.37 32.68 5.71
C ARG A 51 10.35 31.80 4.92
N GLY A 52 10.45 31.99 3.59
CA GLY A 52 11.32 31.20 2.71
C GLY A 52 10.66 29.96 2.12
N GLY A 53 9.33 29.83 2.22
CA GLY A 53 8.59 28.80 1.50
C GLY A 53 8.52 29.07 -0.01
N VAL A 54 8.07 28.08 -0.76
CA VAL A 54 7.93 28.15 -2.23
C VAL A 54 6.44 28.09 -2.59
N ALA A 55 6.01 28.95 -3.50
CA ALA A 55 4.68 28.84 -4.09
C ALA A 55 4.75 27.95 -5.33
N VAL A 56 3.83 26.99 -5.40
CA VAL A 56 3.60 26.14 -6.56
C VAL A 56 2.29 26.55 -7.24
N PRO A 57 2.20 26.55 -8.59
CA PRO A 57 0.99 26.93 -9.31
C PRO A 57 -0.22 26.03 -9.01
N SER A 58 0.02 24.75 -8.75
CA SER A 58 -1.00 23.83 -8.23
C SER A 58 -0.38 22.77 -7.32
N ALA A 59 -1.23 22.07 -6.56
CA ALA A 59 -0.79 20.92 -5.78
C ALA A 59 -0.28 19.79 -6.70
N GLU A 60 -0.82 19.62 -7.91
CA GLU A 60 -0.31 18.62 -8.84
C GLU A 60 1.12 18.92 -9.29
N GLU A 61 1.46 20.19 -9.51
CA GLU A 61 2.82 20.60 -9.88
C GLU A 61 3.84 20.44 -8.74
N ALA A 62 3.39 20.32 -7.49
CA ALA A 62 4.26 19.98 -6.36
C ALA A 62 4.67 18.51 -6.30
N PHE A 63 3.97 17.61 -7.01
CA PHE A 63 4.22 16.18 -6.94
C PHE A 63 4.48 15.56 -8.31
N VAL A 64 5.49 14.70 -8.38
CA VAL A 64 5.76 13.87 -9.55
C VAL A 64 5.34 12.44 -9.23
N ILE A 65 4.53 11.83 -10.10
CA ILE A 65 4.22 10.41 -10.00
C ILE A 65 5.44 9.62 -10.48
N GLU A 66 6.23 9.11 -9.54
CA GLU A 66 7.39 8.27 -9.87
C GLU A 66 6.99 6.87 -10.36
N ARG A 67 5.88 6.34 -9.84
CA ARG A 67 5.38 5.01 -10.20
C ARG A 67 3.93 4.80 -9.81
N SER A 68 3.17 4.16 -10.70
CA SER A 68 1.81 3.69 -10.45
C SER A 68 1.77 2.17 -10.43
N LEU A 69 1.16 1.59 -9.39
CA LEU A 69 0.96 0.14 -9.27
C LEU A 69 -0.54 -0.18 -9.34
N PRO A 70 -0.95 -1.20 -10.13
CA PRO A 70 -2.31 -1.71 -10.08
C PRO A 70 -2.74 -2.10 -8.66
N HIS A 71 -3.95 -1.69 -8.28
CA HIS A 71 -4.43 -1.78 -6.90
C HIS A 71 -5.81 -2.40 -6.74
N GLY A 72 -6.80 -1.98 -7.54
CA GLY A 72 -8.20 -2.37 -7.32
C GLY A 72 -8.43 -3.88 -7.23
N HIS A 73 -7.87 -4.67 -8.14
CA HIS A 73 -8.00 -6.12 -8.12
C HIS A 73 -7.28 -6.78 -6.93
N VAL A 74 -6.14 -6.23 -6.51
CA VAL A 74 -5.42 -6.72 -5.32
C VAL A 74 -6.23 -6.48 -4.07
N ALA A 75 -6.76 -5.26 -3.90
CA ALA A 75 -7.58 -4.89 -2.76
C ALA A 75 -8.85 -5.75 -2.69
N ALA A 76 -9.50 -6.00 -3.84
CA ALA A 76 -10.68 -6.86 -3.92
C ALA A 76 -10.39 -8.30 -3.46
N VAL A 77 -9.33 -8.93 -3.98
CA VAL A 77 -8.97 -10.31 -3.62
C VAL A 77 -8.50 -10.39 -2.16
N LEU A 78 -7.68 -9.45 -1.69
CA LEU A 78 -7.24 -9.41 -0.29
C LEU A 78 -8.43 -9.21 0.67
N GLY A 79 -9.37 -8.33 0.31
CA GLY A 79 -10.61 -8.12 1.06
C GLY A 79 -11.46 -9.40 1.13
N ALA A 80 -11.63 -10.09 -0.01
CA ALA A 80 -12.35 -11.36 -0.07
C ALA A 80 -11.66 -12.46 0.77
N ALA A 81 -10.33 -12.57 0.69
CA ALA A 81 -9.56 -13.53 1.49
C ALA A 81 -9.78 -13.29 2.99
N ARG A 82 -9.73 -12.03 3.45
CA ARG A 82 -10.03 -11.66 4.84
C ARG A 82 -11.47 -11.98 5.23
N ALA A 83 -12.45 -11.65 4.38
CA ALA A 83 -13.85 -11.95 4.62
C ALA A 83 -14.12 -13.46 4.74
N CYS A 84 -13.39 -14.29 3.99
CA CYS A 84 -13.45 -15.75 4.11
C CYS A 84 -12.79 -16.30 5.38
N GLY A 85 -12.02 -15.48 6.11
CA GLY A 85 -11.32 -15.85 7.33
C GLY A 85 -9.89 -16.38 7.10
N ALA A 86 -9.24 -16.00 5.99
CA ALA A 86 -7.90 -16.49 5.65
C ALA A 86 -6.84 -16.21 6.73
N GLU A 87 -7.00 -15.15 7.53
CA GLU A 87 -6.11 -14.87 8.65
C GLU A 87 -6.17 -15.96 9.74
N GLN A 88 -7.36 -16.56 9.97
CA GLN A 88 -7.46 -17.71 10.86
C GLN A 88 -6.82 -18.94 10.24
N TRP A 89 -6.75 -19.02 8.90
CA TRP A 89 -6.15 -20.17 8.25
C TRP A 89 -4.67 -20.30 8.58
N PHE A 90 -3.99 -19.16 8.58
CA PHE A 90 -2.56 -19.02 8.81
C PHE A 90 -2.19 -18.66 10.26
N ALA A 91 -3.18 -18.59 11.17
CA ALA A 91 -2.93 -18.29 12.57
C ALA A 91 -1.91 -19.23 13.26
N PRO A 92 -1.84 -20.54 12.94
CA PRO A 92 -0.82 -21.43 13.51
C PRO A 92 0.59 -21.20 12.96
N ALA A 93 0.75 -20.49 11.83
CA ALA A 93 2.06 -20.24 11.25
C ALA A 93 2.92 -19.33 12.15
N PRO A 94 4.26 -19.44 12.06
CA PRO A 94 5.17 -18.44 12.61
C PRO A 94 4.76 -17.03 12.18
N ALA A 95 4.77 -16.08 13.12
CA ALA A 95 4.27 -14.72 12.88
C ALA A 95 4.93 -14.05 11.66
N ALA A 96 6.24 -14.30 11.45
CA ALA A 96 7.01 -13.78 10.33
C ALA A 96 6.51 -14.28 8.96
N LEU A 97 5.89 -15.46 8.88
CA LEU A 97 5.43 -16.04 7.61
C LEU A 97 3.99 -15.65 7.26
N ARG A 98 3.16 -15.22 8.23
CA ARG A 98 1.71 -14.99 8.02
C ARG A 98 1.41 -13.99 6.90
N ALA A 99 2.16 -12.90 6.83
CA ALA A 99 1.99 -11.91 5.78
C ALA A 99 2.39 -12.46 4.40
N MET A 100 3.46 -13.27 4.34
CA MET A 100 3.88 -13.96 3.12
C MET A 100 2.85 -15.00 2.66
N LEU A 101 2.29 -15.77 3.59
CA LEU A 101 1.22 -16.73 3.32
C LEU A 101 -0.01 -16.06 2.70
N MET A 102 -0.43 -14.92 3.27
CA MET A 102 -1.50 -14.10 2.69
C MET A 102 -1.12 -13.58 1.30
N ALA A 103 0.13 -13.13 1.11
CA ALA A 103 0.60 -12.65 -0.18
C ALA A 103 0.57 -13.76 -1.25
N LEU A 104 1.02 -14.98 -0.92
CA LEU A 104 1.01 -16.12 -1.84
C LEU A 104 -0.41 -16.53 -2.22
N LEU A 105 -1.34 -16.56 -1.25
CA LEU A 105 -2.75 -16.82 -1.51
C LEU A 105 -3.33 -15.79 -2.50
N VAL A 106 -3.13 -14.49 -2.22
CA VAL A 106 -3.67 -13.41 -3.07
C VAL A 106 -3.01 -13.40 -4.44
N ALA A 107 -1.68 -13.57 -4.51
CA ALA A 107 -0.94 -13.62 -5.77
C ALA A 107 -1.41 -14.78 -6.66
N ARG A 108 -1.72 -15.95 -6.07
CA ARG A 108 -2.22 -17.11 -6.81
C ARG A 108 -3.55 -16.83 -7.52
N VAL A 109 -4.40 -15.96 -6.97
CA VAL A 109 -5.68 -15.58 -7.57
C VAL A 109 -5.51 -14.44 -8.56
N VAL A 110 -4.72 -13.42 -8.20
CA VAL A 110 -4.56 -12.20 -9.00
C VAL A 110 -3.69 -12.43 -10.25
N SER A 111 -2.61 -13.19 -10.12
CA SER A 111 -1.59 -13.36 -11.16
C SER A 111 -0.82 -14.67 -10.92
N PRO A 112 -1.46 -15.83 -11.16
CA PRO A 112 -0.82 -17.13 -10.97
C PRO A 112 0.45 -17.24 -11.82
N ALA A 113 1.58 -17.53 -11.17
CA ALA A 113 2.88 -17.58 -11.82
C ALA A 113 3.82 -18.57 -11.09
N SER A 114 5.03 -18.75 -11.61
CA SER A 114 6.07 -19.53 -10.93
C SER A 114 6.47 -18.89 -9.59
N LYS A 115 7.12 -19.67 -8.71
CA LYS A 115 7.63 -19.20 -7.41
C LYS A 115 8.54 -17.97 -7.57
N LEU A 116 9.47 -18.03 -8.52
CA LEU A 116 10.41 -16.94 -8.81
C LEU A 116 9.72 -15.71 -9.41
N ALA A 117 8.75 -15.90 -10.30
CA ALA A 117 7.97 -14.78 -10.84
C ALA A 117 7.17 -14.09 -9.73
N THR A 118 6.52 -14.87 -8.86
CA THR A 118 5.78 -14.35 -7.70
C THR A 118 6.70 -13.57 -6.75
N HIS A 119 7.88 -14.10 -6.44
CA HIS A 119 8.91 -13.39 -5.65
C HIS A 119 9.23 -12.01 -6.25
N ARG A 120 9.57 -11.96 -7.55
CA ARG A 120 9.84 -10.70 -8.26
C ARG A 120 8.65 -9.73 -8.25
N MET A 121 7.44 -10.24 -8.39
CA MET A 121 6.22 -9.41 -8.32
C MET A 121 5.97 -8.80 -6.94
N LEU A 122 6.54 -9.38 -5.89
CA LEU A 122 6.43 -8.88 -4.51
C LEU A 122 7.59 -7.96 -4.12
N CYS A 123 8.78 -8.14 -4.69
CA CYS A 123 9.93 -7.25 -4.47
C CYS A 123 9.59 -5.80 -4.86
N GLU A 124 9.95 -4.83 -4.03
CA GLU A 124 9.57 -3.43 -4.22
C GLU A 124 9.97 -2.89 -5.60
N GLN A 125 11.22 -3.09 -6.03
CA GLN A 125 11.73 -2.55 -7.29
C GLN A 125 11.02 -3.15 -8.52
N THR A 126 10.63 -4.43 -8.46
CA THR A 126 10.05 -5.17 -9.59
C THR A 126 8.55 -5.44 -9.43
N ALA A 127 7.91 -4.86 -8.41
CA ALA A 127 6.50 -5.08 -8.13
C ALA A 127 5.60 -4.77 -9.34
N THR A 128 4.73 -5.71 -9.69
CA THR A 128 3.78 -5.51 -10.79
C THR A 128 2.42 -5.02 -10.30
N HIS A 129 2.21 -5.01 -8.98
CA HIS A 129 0.99 -4.59 -8.31
C HIS A 129 1.26 -4.20 -6.85
N SER A 130 0.27 -3.59 -6.19
CA SER A 130 0.42 -3.02 -4.83
C SER A 130 0.42 -4.01 -3.64
N LEU A 131 0.37 -5.33 -3.88
CA LEU A 131 0.20 -6.36 -2.84
C LEU A 131 1.23 -6.31 -1.70
N SER A 132 2.52 -6.22 -2.03
CA SER A 132 3.58 -6.21 -1.01
C SER A 132 3.51 -4.97 -0.12
N ARG A 133 3.13 -3.82 -0.69
CA ARG A 133 2.89 -2.57 0.06
C ARG A 133 1.67 -2.68 0.97
N LEU A 134 0.56 -3.24 0.46
CA LEU A 134 -0.66 -3.46 1.23
C LEU A 134 -0.46 -4.36 2.45
N LEU A 135 0.35 -5.41 2.30
CA LEU A 135 0.69 -6.35 3.36
C LEU A 135 1.92 -5.93 4.18
N LYS A 136 2.54 -4.79 3.85
CA LYS A 136 3.74 -4.27 4.51
C LYS A 136 4.86 -5.31 4.63
N LEU A 137 5.14 -6.04 3.55
CA LEU A 137 6.11 -7.14 3.56
C LEU A 137 7.56 -6.67 3.79
N GLY A 138 7.87 -5.41 3.47
CA GLY A 138 9.25 -4.91 3.49
C GLY A 138 10.08 -5.55 2.38
N GLU A 139 11.35 -5.85 2.67
CA GLU A 139 12.22 -6.59 1.76
C GLU A 139 11.77 -8.06 1.69
N VAL A 140 11.49 -8.52 0.47
CA VAL A 140 11.00 -9.89 0.22
C VAL A 140 12.18 -10.77 -0.19
N ASP A 141 12.61 -11.61 0.74
CA ASP A 141 13.63 -12.62 0.48
C ASP A 141 13.03 -13.88 -0.14
N LEU A 142 13.78 -14.52 -1.03
CA LEU A 142 13.33 -15.75 -1.70
C LEU A 142 13.21 -16.91 -0.72
N GLY A 143 14.06 -16.98 0.31
CA GLY A 143 13.98 -17.98 1.38
C GLY A 143 12.68 -17.88 2.18
N GLN A 144 12.16 -16.67 2.41
CA GLN A 144 10.85 -16.48 3.06
C GLN A 144 9.70 -17.03 2.22
N VAL A 145 9.77 -16.87 0.89
CA VAL A 145 8.78 -17.44 -0.04
C VAL A 145 8.79 -18.96 0.05
N TYR A 146 9.98 -19.57 0.04
CA TYR A 146 10.11 -21.03 0.18
C TYR A 146 9.64 -21.53 1.55
N ALA A 147 10.07 -20.89 2.65
CA ALA A 147 9.63 -21.26 3.99
C ALA A 147 8.10 -21.18 4.17
N ALA A 148 7.45 -20.19 3.55
CA ALA A 148 6.00 -20.09 3.54
C ALA A 148 5.34 -21.22 2.72
N LEU A 149 5.93 -21.62 1.59
CA LEU A 149 5.45 -22.73 0.78
C LEU A 149 5.63 -24.09 1.47
N ASP A 150 6.76 -24.29 2.15
CA ASP A 150 7.02 -25.51 2.92
C ASP A 150 5.99 -25.64 4.05
N TRP A 151 5.75 -24.55 4.79
CA TRP A 151 4.71 -24.53 5.82
C TRP A 151 3.30 -24.80 5.26
N LEU A 152 2.96 -24.26 4.08
CA LEU A 152 1.69 -24.56 3.42
C LEU A 152 1.57 -26.04 3.06
N GLY A 153 2.65 -26.66 2.58
CA GLY A 153 2.68 -28.09 2.27
C GLY A 153 2.47 -28.94 3.51
N GLU A 154 3.17 -28.63 4.61
CA GLU A 154 3.05 -29.37 5.89
C GLU A 154 1.66 -29.26 6.52
N THR A 155 0.97 -28.13 6.34
CA THR A 155 -0.33 -27.85 6.98
C THR A 155 -1.53 -27.98 6.05
N GLN A 156 -1.31 -28.42 4.80
CA GLN A 156 -2.33 -28.48 3.75
C GLN A 156 -3.56 -29.26 4.21
N GLU A 157 -3.36 -30.49 4.72
CA GLU A 157 -4.45 -31.38 5.10
C GLU A 157 -5.35 -30.78 6.20
N ASP A 158 -4.75 -30.07 7.17
CA ASP A 158 -5.49 -29.43 8.26
C ASP A 158 -6.29 -28.21 7.78
N ILE A 159 -5.70 -27.41 6.89
CA ILE A 159 -6.38 -26.28 6.26
C ILE A 159 -7.57 -26.80 5.44
N GLU A 160 -7.36 -27.82 4.60
CA GLU A 160 -8.40 -28.44 3.78
C GLU A 160 -9.53 -29.01 4.63
N LYS A 161 -9.23 -29.79 5.68
CA LYS A 161 -10.24 -30.34 6.61
C LYS A 161 -11.08 -29.24 7.24
N ARG A 162 -10.47 -28.13 7.67
CA ARG A 162 -11.19 -27.00 8.26
C ARG A 162 -12.07 -26.30 7.24
N LEU A 163 -11.57 -26.07 6.02
CA LEU A 163 -12.35 -25.47 4.94
C LEU A 163 -13.53 -26.38 4.55
N ALA A 164 -13.28 -27.68 4.44
CA ALA A 164 -14.29 -28.68 4.14
C ALA A 164 -15.42 -28.66 5.18
N ARG A 165 -15.09 -28.68 6.48
CA ARG A 165 -16.09 -28.58 7.56
C ARG A 165 -16.89 -27.27 7.53
N LYS A 166 -16.28 -26.18 7.08
CA LYS A 166 -16.92 -24.85 7.04
C LYS A 166 -17.85 -24.70 5.83
N HIS A 167 -17.49 -25.28 4.68
CA HIS A 167 -18.11 -24.95 3.40
C HIS A 167 -18.89 -26.12 2.77
N LEU A 168 -18.56 -27.37 3.09
CA LEU A 168 -19.25 -28.53 2.54
C LEU A 168 -20.45 -28.91 3.39
N ALA A 169 -21.57 -29.16 2.75
CA ALA A 169 -22.80 -29.63 3.39
C ALA A 169 -23.53 -30.64 2.50
N GLY A 170 -24.13 -31.65 3.13
CA GLY A 170 -24.94 -32.67 2.45
C GLY A 170 -24.17 -33.40 1.34
N SER A 171 -24.79 -33.52 0.17
CA SER A 171 -24.25 -34.19 -1.03
C SER A 171 -23.59 -33.21 -2.01
N MET A 172 -22.86 -32.22 -1.49
CA MET A 172 -22.17 -31.24 -2.34
C MET A 172 -21.06 -31.92 -3.16
N LEU A 173 -21.14 -31.78 -4.49
CA LEU A 173 -20.07 -32.20 -5.40
C LEU A 173 -18.93 -31.18 -5.31
N VAL A 174 -17.75 -31.64 -4.93
CA VAL A 174 -16.52 -30.84 -4.92
C VAL A 174 -15.62 -31.32 -6.04
N LEU A 175 -15.36 -30.43 -6.99
CA LEU A 175 -14.37 -30.66 -8.02
C LEU A 175 -13.06 -30.04 -7.54
N TYR A 176 -12.20 -30.88 -6.97
CA TYR A 176 -10.90 -30.52 -6.42
C TYR A 176 -9.79 -31.17 -7.25
N ASP A 177 -8.67 -30.47 -7.42
CA ASP A 177 -7.49 -30.95 -8.13
C ASP A 177 -7.76 -31.47 -9.55
N LEU A 178 -8.70 -30.83 -10.26
CA LEU A 178 -8.91 -31.10 -11.68
C LEU A 178 -7.80 -30.43 -12.48
N THR A 179 -6.65 -31.09 -12.55
CA THR A 179 -5.62 -30.73 -13.49
C THR A 179 -5.99 -31.36 -14.83
N SER A 180 -6.13 -30.55 -15.88
CA SER A 180 -6.42 -31.04 -17.24
C SER A 180 -5.13 -31.46 -17.98
N THR A 181 -4.03 -31.64 -17.26
CA THR A 181 -2.73 -31.95 -17.85
C THR A 181 -2.53 -33.46 -17.93
N TRP A 182 -2.71 -33.98 -19.14
CA TRP A 182 -2.36 -35.34 -19.51
C TRP A 182 -0.84 -35.44 -19.73
N VAL A 183 -0.22 -36.48 -19.17
CA VAL A 183 1.21 -36.76 -19.37
C VAL A 183 1.43 -37.28 -20.78
N THR A 184 2.19 -36.54 -21.59
CA THR A 184 2.71 -37.03 -22.88
C THR A 184 4.13 -37.58 -22.70
N GLY A 185 4.39 -38.79 -23.19
CA GLY A 185 5.68 -39.48 -23.13
C GLY A 185 5.64 -40.75 -22.26
N ASP A 186 6.72 -41.54 -22.30
CA ASP A 186 6.75 -42.89 -21.70
C ASP A 186 7.48 -42.94 -20.34
N CYS A 187 8.20 -41.88 -19.96
CA CYS A 187 9.06 -41.86 -18.77
C CYS A 187 8.80 -40.62 -17.91
N CYS A 188 7.89 -40.75 -16.94
CA CYS A 188 7.73 -39.77 -15.86
C CYS A 188 7.58 -40.51 -14.53
N GLU A 189 8.62 -40.48 -13.69
CA GLU A 189 8.69 -41.21 -12.42
C GLU A 189 7.57 -40.84 -11.44
N LEU A 190 6.98 -39.67 -11.62
CA LEU A 190 5.93 -39.16 -10.75
C LEU A 190 4.52 -39.31 -11.36
N ALA A 191 4.39 -39.83 -12.59
CA ALA A 191 3.11 -40.04 -13.27
C ALA A 191 2.54 -41.44 -13.00
N ALA A 192 1.24 -41.50 -12.74
CA ALA A 192 0.51 -42.76 -12.57
C ALA A 192 -0.58 -42.90 -13.64
N ARG A 193 -0.74 -44.12 -14.19
CA ARG A 193 -1.72 -44.40 -15.24
C ARG A 193 -3.15 -44.15 -14.71
N GLY A 194 -3.94 -43.36 -15.43
CA GLY A 194 -5.31 -43.01 -15.04
C GLY A 194 -5.43 -41.83 -14.06
N TYR A 195 -4.30 -41.23 -13.66
CA TYR A 195 -4.28 -40.00 -12.87
C TYR A 195 -3.83 -38.85 -13.76
N SER A 196 -4.69 -37.84 -13.92
CA SER A 196 -4.26 -36.55 -14.45
C SER A 196 -3.33 -35.88 -13.44
N ARG A 197 -2.33 -35.16 -13.95
CA ARG A 197 -1.34 -34.40 -13.17
C ARG A 197 -1.53 -32.93 -13.38
#